data_AF-A0A7H8L1T6-F1
#
_entry.id   AF-A0A7H8L1T6-F1
#
_cell.length_a   1.000
_cell.length_b   1.000
_cell.length_c   1.000
_cell.angle_alpha   90.00
_cell.angle_beta   90.00
_cell.angle_gamma   90.00
#
_symmetry.space_group_name_H-M   'P 1'
#
loop_
_entity.id
_entity.type
_entity.pdbx_description
1 polymer ?
#
loop_
_entity_poly.entity_id
_entity_poly.type
_entity_poly.pdbx_seq_one_letter_code
_entity_poly.pdbx_strand_id
1 'polypeptide(L)'
;MSDAAQLTITEVRAAAEAVKTAIDRHLQAVSSSTEPGDPVVVHAYEELAAAAIAYDQILYEVYDEVTPFEIPGDDAGTGYQGPEHPEAISVLIRRDYLIADPKRLRAQAERVDESLPPGEGAEGEVTAAIGVLFGEYEPDEIAARAEEFGLEEGDSTLWVSAADPSDPGEWLPEPFDGADPELLICRFDVSEVYDDELDEL
;
A
#
# COMPACT_ATOMS: atom_id res chain seq x y z
N MET A 1 20.25 -37.20 11.15
CA MET A 1 19.93 -36.77 9.78
C MET A 1 19.20 -35.46 9.86
N SER A 2 19.90 -34.36 9.59
CA SER A 2 19.36 -33.20 8.89
C SER A 2 20.58 -32.41 8.45
N ASP A 3 21.05 -32.77 7.26
CA ASP A 3 22.07 -32.05 6.51
C ASP A 3 21.35 -30.81 5.95
N ALA A 4 21.10 -29.82 6.81
CA ALA A 4 20.64 -28.51 6.36
C ALA A 4 21.86 -27.93 5.63
N ALA A 5 21.79 -27.91 4.30
CA ALA A 5 22.87 -27.45 3.44
C ALA A 5 23.29 -26.06 3.88
N GLN A 6 24.42 -25.97 4.57
CA GLN A 6 25.01 -24.70 4.94
C GLN A 6 25.43 -24.04 3.62
N LEU A 7 24.73 -23.00 3.20
CA LEU A 7 25.14 -22.21 2.05
C LEU A 7 26.60 -21.77 2.23
N THR A 8 27.35 -21.82 1.14
CA THR A 8 28.80 -21.71 1.12
C THR A 8 29.24 -20.47 0.36
N ILE A 9 30.48 -20.05 0.60
CA ILE A 9 31.14 -18.97 -0.15
C ILE A 9 31.10 -19.21 -1.67
N THR A 10 31.06 -20.47 -2.10
CA THR A 10 30.95 -20.85 -3.52
C THR A 10 29.58 -20.47 -4.09
N GLU A 11 28.49 -20.67 -3.33
CA GLU A 11 27.14 -20.31 -3.75
C GLU A 11 26.95 -18.80 -3.81
N VAL A 12 27.48 -18.06 -2.83
CA VAL A 12 27.50 -16.58 -2.87
C VAL A 12 28.21 -16.09 -4.13
N ARG A 13 29.36 -16.69 -4.48
CA ARG A 13 30.09 -16.36 -5.71
C ARG A 13 29.29 -16.71 -6.95
N ALA A 14 28.63 -17.86 -6.99
CA ALA A 14 27.80 -18.28 -8.12
C ALA A 14 26.62 -17.31 -8.34
N ALA A 15 25.95 -16.91 -7.26
CA ALA A 15 24.86 -15.94 -7.31
C ALA A 15 25.35 -14.55 -7.76
N ALA A 16 26.50 -14.09 -7.27
CA ALA A 16 27.12 -12.85 -7.74
C ALA A 16 27.45 -12.88 -9.25
N GLU A 17 27.93 -14.01 -9.78
CA GLU A 17 28.16 -14.18 -11.21
C GLU A 17 26.86 -14.24 -12.02
N ALA A 18 25.77 -14.79 -11.45
CA ALA A 18 24.46 -14.79 -12.08
C ALA A 18 23.94 -13.36 -12.27
N VAL A 19 24.06 -12.50 -11.25
CA VAL A 19 23.70 -11.07 -11.34
C VAL A 19 24.46 -10.38 -12.45
N LYS A 20 25.80 -10.52 -12.50
CA LYS A 20 26.62 -9.92 -13.56
C LYS A 20 26.18 -10.36 -14.94
N THR A 21 25.93 -11.66 -15.11
CA THR A 21 25.48 -12.22 -16.38
C THR A 21 24.11 -11.66 -16.78
N ALA A 22 23.20 -11.48 -15.82
CA ALA A 22 21.88 -10.90 -16.07
C ALA A 22 21.96 -9.41 -16.43
N ILE A 23 22.86 -8.64 -15.80
CA ILE A 23 23.14 -7.24 -16.16
C ILE A 23 23.59 -7.15 -17.63
N ASP A 24 24.52 -8.00 -18.04
CA ASP A 24 25.01 -8.02 -19.42
C ASP A 24 23.89 -8.36 -20.42
N ARG A 25 23.01 -9.33 -20.09
CA ARG A 25 21.85 -9.67 -20.94
C ARG A 25 20.83 -8.55 -21.03
N HIS A 26 20.51 -7.92 -19.90
CA HIS A 26 19.59 -6.78 -19.87
C HIS A 26 20.14 -5.62 -20.70
N LEU A 27 21.42 -5.28 -20.54
CA LEU A 27 22.07 -4.26 -21.35
C LEU A 27 22.05 -4.61 -22.84
N GLN A 28 22.29 -5.87 -23.19
CA GLN A 28 22.19 -6.34 -24.56
C GLN A 28 20.77 -6.12 -25.10
N ALA A 29 19.73 -6.58 -24.39
CA ALA A 29 18.33 -6.43 -24.78
C ALA A 29 17.96 -4.96 -25.01
N VAL A 30 18.27 -4.08 -24.05
CA VAL A 30 18.03 -2.63 -24.14
C VAL A 30 18.75 -2.03 -25.34
N SER A 31 20.01 -2.40 -25.58
CA SER A 31 20.79 -1.86 -26.70
C SER A 31 20.29 -2.29 -28.08
N SER A 32 19.61 -3.44 -28.16
CA SER A 32 19.02 -3.96 -29.40
C SER A 32 17.58 -3.49 -29.64
N SER A 33 16.89 -3.00 -28.62
CA SER A 33 15.48 -2.62 -28.73
C SER A 33 15.31 -1.27 -29.41
N THR A 34 14.29 -1.18 -30.26
CA THR A 34 13.92 0.07 -30.97
C THR A 34 12.50 0.53 -30.64
N GLU A 35 11.77 -0.22 -29.82
CA GLU A 35 10.36 0.04 -29.51
C GLU A 35 10.18 0.20 -27.99
N PRO A 36 9.44 1.22 -27.54
CA PRO A 36 9.04 1.33 -26.14
C PRO A 36 8.20 0.11 -25.73
N GLY A 37 8.56 -0.52 -24.60
CA GLY A 37 7.81 -1.67 -24.07
C GLY A 37 8.12 -3.02 -24.74
N ASP A 38 9.28 -3.17 -25.36
CA ASP A 38 9.72 -4.43 -25.97
C ASP A 38 9.70 -5.59 -24.95
N PRO A 39 8.91 -6.66 -25.20
CA PRO A 39 8.81 -7.82 -24.31
C PRO A 39 10.15 -8.47 -23.98
N VAL A 40 11.14 -8.39 -24.86
CA VAL A 40 12.48 -8.95 -24.61
C VAL A 40 13.21 -8.15 -23.54
N VAL A 41 13.04 -6.82 -23.53
CA VAL A 41 13.61 -5.94 -22.51
C VAL A 41 12.94 -6.18 -21.16
N VAL A 42 11.61 -6.29 -21.16
CA VAL A 42 10.83 -6.60 -19.94
C VAL A 42 11.26 -7.93 -19.35
N HIS A 43 11.36 -8.97 -20.17
CA HIS A 43 11.80 -10.28 -19.70
C HIS A 43 13.24 -10.27 -19.17
N ALA A 44 14.17 -9.59 -19.84
CA ALA A 44 15.54 -9.48 -19.37
C ALA A 44 15.67 -8.66 -18.07
N TYR A 45 14.76 -7.70 -17.85
CA TYR A 45 14.64 -6.97 -16.60
C TYR A 45 14.16 -7.89 -15.47
N GLU A 46 13.14 -8.71 -15.70
CA GLU A 46 12.65 -9.70 -14.72
C GLU A 46 13.73 -10.71 -14.33
N GLU A 47 14.50 -11.22 -15.30
CA GLU A 47 15.63 -12.13 -15.03
C GLU A 47 16.74 -11.46 -14.20
N LEU A 48 17.01 -10.18 -14.44
CA LEU A 48 17.97 -9.40 -13.66
C LEU A 48 17.47 -9.20 -12.22
N ALA A 49 16.20 -8.84 -12.06
CA ALA A 49 15.57 -8.69 -10.75
C ALA A 49 15.66 -9.99 -9.93
N ALA A 50 15.25 -11.12 -10.53
CA ALA A 50 15.29 -12.42 -9.87
C ALA A 50 16.72 -12.84 -9.47
N ALA A 51 17.72 -12.58 -10.33
CA ALA A 51 19.12 -12.88 -10.01
C ALA A 51 19.64 -12.04 -8.84
N ALA A 52 19.25 -10.77 -8.76
CA ALA A 52 19.66 -9.87 -7.69
C ALA A 52 19.03 -10.24 -6.34
N ILE A 53 17.72 -10.59 -6.31
CA ILE A 53 17.05 -11.10 -5.09
C ILE A 53 17.74 -12.37 -4.59
N ALA A 54 18.00 -13.32 -5.48
CA ALA A 54 18.66 -14.58 -5.09
C ALA A 54 20.07 -14.35 -4.54
N TYR A 55 20.82 -13.38 -5.08
CA TYR A 55 22.11 -13.00 -4.56
C TYR A 55 22.01 -12.37 -3.17
N ASP A 56 21.05 -11.47 -2.96
CA ASP A 56 20.83 -10.80 -1.67
C ASP A 56 20.47 -11.80 -0.57
N GLN A 57 19.55 -12.73 -0.85
CA GLN A 57 19.15 -13.81 0.06
C GLN A 57 20.34 -14.70 0.45
N ILE A 58 21.12 -15.16 -0.53
CA ILE A 58 22.29 -16.01 -0.28
C ILE A 58 23.38 -15.25 0.48
N LEU A 59 23.56 -13.95 0.19
CA LEU A 59 24.50 -13.08 0.90
C LEU A 59 24.10 -12.93 2.36
N TYR A 60 22.81 -12.72 2.63
CA TYR A 60 22.25 -12.62 3.96
C TYR A 60 22.41 -13.93 4.75
N GLU A 61 22.06 -15.07 4.17
CA GLU A 61 22.20 -16.37 4.85
C GLU A 61 23.64 -16.72 5.24
N VAL A 62 24.63 -16.31 4.42
CA VAL A 62 26.03 -16.68 4.64
C VAL A 62 26.80 -15.65 5.47
N TYR A 63 26.48 -14.36 5.32
CA TYR A 63 27.24 -13.26 5.90
C TYR A 63 26.43 -12.30 6.78
N ASP A 64 25.10 -12.44 6.88
CA ASP A 64 24.19 -11.51 7.58
C ASP A 64 24.30 -10.06 7.05
N GLU A 65 24.56 -9.95 5.74
CA GLU A 65 24.75 -8.69 5.02
C GLU A 65 23.73 -8.57 3.89
N VAL A 66 23.33 -7.33 3.59
CA VAL A 66 22.38 -7.00 2.51
C VAL A 66 23.03 -6.04 1.51
N THR A 67 22.56 -6.06 0.27
CA THR A 67 22.99 -5.13 -0.77
C THR A 67 22.25 -3.80 -0.67
N PRO A 68 22.88 -2.68 -1.09
CA PRO A 68 22.23 -1.36 -1.06
C PRO A 68 21.28 -1.12 -2.24
N PHE A 69 20.96 -2.15 -3.04
CA PHE A 69 20.12 -2.02 -4.24
C PHE A 69 18.71 -2.49 -3.92
N GLU A 70 17.75 -1.58 -4.03
CA GLU A 70 16.33 -1.93 -3.92
C GLU A 70 15.80 -2.28 -5.31
N ILE A 71 15.12 -3.41 -5.41
CA ILE A 71 14.43 -3.80 -6.65
C ILE A 71 13.00 -3.29 -6.54
N PRO A 72 12.55 -2.41 -7.46
CA PRO A 72 11.16 -2.00 -7.51
C PRO A 72 10.29 -3.25 -7.65
N GLY A 73 9.58 -3.57 -6.57
CA GLY A 73 8.72 -4.74 -6.48
C GLY A 73 9.18 -5.86 -5.54
N ASP A 74 10.24 -5.71 -4.75
CA ASP A 74 10.59 -6.69 -3.69
C ASP A 74 9.69 -6.56 -2.44
N ASP A 75 9.04 -5.40 -2.25
CA ASP A 75 7.81 -5.27 -1.44
C ASP A 75 6.52 -5.60 -2.25
N ALA A 76 6.66 -6.01 -3.51
CA ALA A 76 5.55 -6.35 -4.41
C ALA A 76 5.56 -7.85 -4.77
N GLY A 77 5.27 -8.68 -3.77
CA GLY A 77 4.56 -9.93 -4.00
C GLY A 77 3.10 -9.72 -4.45
N THR A 78 2.81 -8.73 -5.31
CA THR A 78 1.43 -8.26 -5.57
C THR A 78 1.06 -8.30 -7.05
N GLY A 79 1.39 -9.38 -7.74
CA GLY A 79 0.56 -9.79 -8.87
C GLY A 79 -0.67 -10.47 -8.29
N TYR A 80 -1.89 -10.01 -8.61
CA TYR A 80 -3.13 -10.68 -8.19
C TYR A 80 -3.07 -12.18 -8.50
N GLN A 81 -3.06 -13.03 -7.46
CA GLN A 81 -3.02 -14.51 -7.57
C GLN A 81 -4.40 -15.16 -7.43
N GLY A 82 -5.46 -14.36 -7.35
CA GLY A 82 -6.85 -14.84 -7.20
C GLY A 82 -7.50 -15.30 -8.52
N PRO A 83 -8.79 -15.68 -8.49
CA PRO A 83 -9.51 -16.15 -9.67
C PRO A 83 -9.62 -15.08 -10.77
N GLU A 84 -9.53 -15.47 -12.05
CA GLU A 84 -9.70 -14.56 -13.20
C GLU A 84 -11.02 -13.77 -13.19
N HIS A 85 -12.05 -14.33 -12.55
CA HIS A 85 -13.38 -13.74 -12.38
C HIS A 85 -13.81 -13.80 -10.91
N PRO A 86 -13.47 -12.81 -10.08
CA PRO A 86 -13.91 -12.77 -8.69
C PRO A 86 -15.42 -12.52 -8.62
N GLU A 87 -16.13 -13.35 -7.85
CA GLU A 87 -17.59 -13.22 -7.67
C GLU A 87 -17.97 -12.14 -6.66
N ALA A 88 -17.04 -11.77 -5.77
CA ALA A 88 -17.17 -10.66 -4.84
C ALA A 88 -15.82 -9.93 -4.67
N ILE A 89 -15.91 -8.68 -4.21
CA ILE A 89 -14.74 -7.83 -3.93
C ILE A 89 -14.91 -7.11 -2.60
N SER A 90 -13.78 -6.82 -1.95
CA SER A 90 -13.69 -5.92 -0.81
C SER A 90 -13.00 -4.63 -1.26
N VAL A 91 -13.56 -3.48 -0.85
CA VAL A 91 -12.95 -2.17 -1.07
C VAL A 91 -12.53 -1.60 0.28
N LEU A 92 -11.23 -1.49 0.50
CA LEU A 92 -10.66 -0.93 1.73
C LEU A 92 -10.17 0.48 1.43
N ILE A 93 -10.65 1.45 2.20
CA ILE A 93 -10.31 2.85 2.02
C ILE A 93 -9.68 3.36 3.32
N ARG A 94 -8.45 3.87 3.23
CA ARG A 94 -7.84 4.73 4.24
C ARG A 94 -7.95 6.17 3.77
N ARG A 95 -8.55 7.04 4.59
CA ARG A 95 -8.54 8.49 4.39
C ARG A 95 -7.91 9.11 5.62
N ASP A 96 -6.85 9.87 5.41
CA ASP A 96 -6.18 10.60 6.48
C ASP A 96 -6.74 12.03 6.52
N TYR A 97 -6.92 12.57 7.73
CA TYR A 97 -7.43 13.93 7.94
C TYR A 97 -6.58 14.65 8.98
N LEU A 98 -6.28 15.92 8.72
CA LEU A 98 -5.78 16.84 9.73
C LEU A 98 -6.96 17.51 10.46
N ILE A 99 -6.85 17.67 11.79
CA ILE A 99 -7.81 18.47 12.55
C ILE A 99 -7.45 19.96 12.40
N ALA A 100 -7.89 20.57 11.31
CA ALA A 100 -7.57 21.96 10.98
C ALA A 100 -8.30 22.99 11.87
N ASP A 101 -9.56 22.72 12.25
CA ASP A 101 -10.34 23.59 13.12
C ASP A 101 -11.07 22.78 14.23
N PRO A 102 -10.39 22.51 15.37
CA PRO A 102 -10.98 21.77 16.48
C PRO A 102 -12.26 22.41 17.03
N LYS A 103 -12.39 23.73 16.96
CA LYS A 103 -13.57 24.44 17.48
C LYS A 103 -14.77 24.23 16.58
N ARG A 104 -14.58 24.27 15.26
CA ARG A 104 -15.62 23.95 14.28
C ARG A 104 -16.06 22.50 14.40
N LEU A 105 -15.11 21.56 14.50
CA LEU A 105 -15.39 20.14 14.72
C LEU A 105 -16.30 19.94 15.94
N ARG A 106 -15.95 20.56 17.07
CA ARG A 106 -16.76 20.52 18.29
C ARG A 106 -18.14 21.14 18.10
N ALA A 107 -18.22 22.31 17.48
CA ALA A 107 -19.50 22.98 17.24
C ALA A 107 -20.42 22.15 16.33
N GLN A 108 -19.89 21.34 15.42
CA GLN A 108 -20.69 20.39 14.65
C GLN A 108 -21.18 19.23 15.52
N ALA A 109 -20.31 18.64 16.33
CA ALA A 109 -20.69 17.55 17.23
C ALA A 109 -21.77 17.98 18.24
N GLU A 110 -21.70 19.19 18.78
CA GLU A 110 -22.71 19.75 19.70
C GLU A 110 -24.08 19.97 19.04
N ARG A 111 -24.14 20.14 17.71
CA ARG A 111 -25.41 20.21 16.97
C ARG A 111 -26.04 18.82 16.78
N VAL A 112 -25.21 17.78 16.74
CA VAL A 112 -25.64 16.39 16.61
C VAL A 112 -26.08 15.84 17.96
N ASP A 113 -25.29 16.09 19.00
CA ASP A 113 -25.56 15.65 20.37
C ASP A 113 -25.55 16.83 21.35
N GLU A 114 -26.77 17.30 21.68
CA GLU A 114 -27.00 18.40 22.62
C GLU A 114 -26.57 18.06 24.07
N SER A 115 -26.27 16.79 24.38
CA SER A 115 -25.78 16.37 25.69
C SER A 115 -24.28 16.62 25.89
N LEU A 116 -23.55 16.93 24.81
CA LEU A 116 -22.14 17.29 24.89
C LEU A 116 -21.96 18.60 25.69
N PRO A 117 -21.10 18.61 26.71
CA PRO A 117 -20.85 19.82 27.48
C PRO A 117 -20.15 20.86 26.58
N PRO A 118 -20.58 22.14 26.59
CA PRO A 118 -19.90 23.18 25.84
C PRO A 118 -18.47 23.30 26.35
N GLY A 119 -17.48 23.30 25.46
CA GLY A 119 -16.08 23.43 25.86
C GLY A 119 -15.20 24.13 24.83
N GLU A 120 -14.05 24.60 25.29
CA GLU A 120 -13.18 25.52 24.53
C GLU A 120 -12.11 24.81 23.69
N GLY A 121 -12.13 23.46 23.62
CA GLY A 121 -11.23 22.67 22.78
C GLY A 121 -10.09 21.99 23.54
N ALA A 122 -10.38 21.39 24.70
CA ALA A 122 -9.41 20.53 25.39
C ALA A 122 -9.26 19.18 24.66
N GLU A 123 -8.09 18.53 24.77
CA GLU A 123 -7.74 17.30 24.01
C GLU A 123 -8.80 16.19 24.12
N GLY A 124 -9.35 15.94 25.32
CA GLY A 124 -10.38 14.92 25.52
C GLY A 124 -11.75 15.24 24.92
N GLU A 125 -12.00 16.50 24.59
CA GLU A 125 -13.27 16.97 24.03
C GLU A 125 -13.31 16.82 22.50
N VAL A 126 -12.15 16.97 21.85
CA VAL A 126 -11.99 16.76 20.40
C VAL A 126 -12.20 15.29 20.07
N THR A 127 -11.61 14.37 20.83
CA THR A 127 -11.81 12.92 20.64
C THR A 127 -13.28 12.51 20.78
N ALA A 128 -14.00 13.07 21.75
CA ALA A 128 -15.44 12.81 21.90
C ALA A 128 -16.24 13.33 20.70
N ALA A 129 -15.92 14.53 20.21
CA ALA A 129 -16.55 15.11 19.03
C ALA A 129 -16.34 14.26 17.76
N ILE A 130 -15.13 13.71 17.57
CA ILE A 130 -14.85 12.76 16.49
C ILE A 130 -15.77 11.55 16.59
N GLY A 131 -15.88 10.94 17.78
CA GLY A 131 -16.75 9.78 17.99
C GLY A 131 -18.22 10.06 17.71
N VAL A 132 -18.72 11.27 18.02
CA VAL A 132 -20.09 11.68 17.71
C VAL A 132 -20.30 11.83 16.21
N LEU A 133 -19.40 12.56 15.52
CA LEU A 133 -19.55 12.82 14.09
C LEU A 133 -19.42 11.55 13.25
N PHE A 134 -18.40 10.72 13.52
CA PHE A 134 -18.20 9.45 12.81
C PHE A 134 -19.18 8.35 13.24
N GLY A 135 -19.93 8.56 14.32
CA GLY A 135 -21.04 7.70 14.72
C GLY A 135 -22.37 8.06 14.07
N GLU A 136 -22.58 9.34 13.74
CA GLU A 136 -23.82 9.85 13.14
C GLU A 136 -23.78 9.88 11.60
N TYR A 137 -22.65 10.31 11.02
CA TYR A 137 -22.53 10.52 9.58
C TYR A 137 -21.85 9.34 8.88
N GLU A 138 -22.29 9.08 7.64
CA GLU A 138 -21.63 8.10 6.78
C GLU A 138 -20.22 8.58 6.40
N PRO A 139 -19.24 7.67 6.21
CA PRO A 139 -17.87 8.06 5.85
C PRO A 139 -17.75 8.92 4.59
N ASP A 140 -18.61 8.69 3.60
CA ASP A 140 -18.64 9.48 2.36
C ASP A 140 -19.27 10.87 2.55
N GLU A 141 -20.19 11.01 3.51
CA GLU A 141 -20.77 12.31 3.87
C GLU A 141 -19.77 13.18 4.65
N ILE A 142 -18.92 12.56 5.47
CA ILE A 142 -17.80 13.24 6.12
C ILE A 142 -16.78 13.68 5.08
N ALA A 143 -16.38 12.79 4.16
CA ALA A 143 -15.42 13.12 3.12
C ALA A 143 -15.92 14.27 2.23
N ALA A 144 -17.16 14.21 1.75
CA ALA A 144 -17.71 15.25 0.88
C ALA A 144 -17.80 16.65 1.52
N ARG A 145 -17.69 16.74 2.85
CA ARG A 145 -17.83 17.99 3.62
C ARG A 145 -16.77 18.12 4.70
N ALA A 146 -15.57 17.58 4.49
CA ALA A 146 -14.51 17.51 5.48
C ALA A 146 -14.20 18.89 6.10
N GLU A 147 -14.10 19.94 5.26
CA GLU A 147 -13.88 21.31 5.71
C GLU A 147 -15.00 21.88 6.60
N GLU A 148 -16.26 21.47 6.37
CA GLU A 148 -17.41 21.89 7.19
C GLU A 148 -17.34 21.30 8.60
N PHE A 149 -16.69 20.13 8.73
CA PHE A 149 -16.36 19.48 9.99
C PHE A 149 -15.07 20.01 10.61
N GLY A 150 -14.35 20.93 9.96
CA GLY A 150 -13.06 21.43 10.45
C GLY A 150 -11.93 20.42 10.26
N LEU A 151 -12.09 19.51 9.31
CA LEU A 151 -11.07 18.60 8.84
C LEU A 151 -10.45 19.18 7.57
N GLU A 152 -9.15 18.96 7.41
CA GLU A 152 -8.42 19.14 6.16
C GLU A 152 -8.07 17.75 5.67
N GLU A 153 -8.22 17.49 4.37
CA GLU A 153 -7.90 16.20 3.80
C GLU A 153 -6.38 15.95 3.91
N GLY A 154 -5.98 14.72 3.67
CA GLY A 154 -4.59 14.31 3.69
C GLY A 154 -4.41 13.20 2.68
N ASP A 155 -3.46 12.31 2.94
CA ASP A 155 -3.26 11.18 2.05
C ASP A 155 -4.46 10.21 2.11
N SER A 156 -4.71 9.54 0.99
CA SER A 156 -5.68 8.46 0.93
C SER A 156 -5.18 7.28 0.12
N THR A 157 -5.61 6.09 0.52
CA THR A 157 -5.28 4.84 -0.14
C THR A 157 -6.56 4.03 -0.32
N LEU A 158 -6.82 3.56 -1.54
CA LEU A 158 -7.92 2.66 -1.86
C LEU A 158 -7.36 1.34 -2.37
N TRP A 159 -7.77 0.24 -1.75
CA TRP A 159 -7.45 -1.13 -2.16
C TRP A 159 -8.74 -1.82 -2.62
N VAL A 160 -8.66 -2.52 -3.75
CA VAL A 160 -9.69 -3.45 -4.20
C VAL A 160 -9.09 -4.84 -4.16
N SER A 161 -9.71 -5.77 -3.43
CA SER A 161 -9.28 -7.15 -3.35
C SER A 161 -10.41 -8.12 -3.69
N ALA A 162 -10.06 -9.31 -4.19
CA ALA A 162 -11.04 -10.38 -4.35
C ALA A 162 -11.46 -10.93 -2.99
N ALA A 163 -12.73 -11.34 -2.89
CA ALA A 163 -13.29 -11.94 -1.68
C ALA A 163 -14.25 -13.08 -2.03
N ASP A 164 -14.51 -13.92 -1.03
CA ASP A 164 -15.55 -14.96 -1.13
C ASP A 164 -16.94 -14.36 -0.89
N PRO A 165 -17.95 -14.72 -1.70
CA PRO A 165 -19.33 -14.32 -1.43
C PRO A 165 -19.79 -14.76 -0.04
N SER A 166 -20.20 -13.80 0.80
CA SER A 166 -20.59 -14.02 2.20
C SER A 166 -21.94 -13.41 2.52
N ASP A 167 -22.60 -13.88 3.59
CA ASP A 167 -23.92 -13.40 3.97
C ASP A 167 -23.87 -11.95 4.53
N PRO A 168 -24.96 -11.17 4.42
CA PRO A 168 -25.01 -9.82 5.00
C PRO A 168 -24.68 -9.82 6.51
N GLY A 169 -23.72 -8.99 6.91
CA GLY A 169 -23.23 -8.92 8.29
C GLY A 169 -21.95 -9.71 8.56
N GLU A 170 -21.64 -10.72 7.74
CA GLU A 170 -20.35 -11.46 7.83
C GLU A 170 -19.17 -10.67 7.25
N TRP A 171 -19.46 -9.59 6.52
CA TRP A 171 -18.49 -8.63 5.97
C TRP A 171 -17.98 -7.60 6.99
N LEU A 172 -18.63 -7.51 8.16
CA LEU A 172 -18.38 -6.46 9.15
C LEU A 172 -17.25 -6.70 10.16
N PRO A 173 -16.76 -7.93 10.45
CA PRO A 173 -15.67 -8.11 11.40
C PRO A 173 -14.30 -7.78 10.78
N GLU A 174 -13.58 -6.85 11.42
CA GLU A 174 -12.14 -6.56 11.25
C GLU A 174 -11.65 -6.48 9.78
N PRO A 175 -12.25 -5.60 8.95
CA PRO A 175 -11.98 -5.57 7.51
C PRO A 175 -10.53 -5.29 7.13
N PHE A 176 -9.75 -4.66 8.02
CA PHE A 176 -8.35 -4.30 7.78
C PHE A 176 -7.33 -5.32 8.31
N ASP A 177 -7.75 -6.29 9.13
CA ASP A 177 -6.84 -7.29 9.73
C ASP A 177 -6.60 -8.48 8.78
N GLY A 178 -7.48 -8.67 7.79
CA GLY A 178 -7.45 -9.74 6.79
C GLY A 178 -7.08 -9.32 5.36
N ALA A 179 -6.51 -8.13 5.16
CA ALA A 179 -6.13 -7.66 3.83
C ALA A 179 -4.93 -8.45 3.31
N ASP A 180 -5.18 -9.47 2.48
CA ASP A 180 -4.16 -10.32 1.86
C ASP A 180 -3.56 -9.62 0.60
N PRO A 181 -2.26 -9.28 0.60
CA PRO A 181 -1.59 -8.68 -0.56
C PRO A 181 -1.65 -9.54 -1.83
N GLU A 182 -1.79 -10.87 -1.72
CA GLU A 182 -1.89 -11.77 -2.88
C GLU A 182 -3.24 -11.63 -3.61
N LEU A 183 -4.29 -11.16 -2.92
CA LEU A 183 -5.64 -10.95 -3.47
C LEU A 183 -5.90 -9.50 -3.88
N LEU A 184 -4.90 -8.61 -3.77
CA LEU A 184 -5.00 -7.22 -4.18
C LEU A 184 -5.14 -7.13 -5.71
N ILE A 185 -6.33 -6.73 -6.16
CA ILE A 185 -6.64 -6.50 -7.57
C ILE A 185 -6.06 -5.16 -8.03
N CYS A 186 -6.28 -4.10 -7.25
CA CYS A 186 -5.69 -2.79 -7.53
C CYS A 186 -5.55 -1.94 -6.28
N ARG A 187 -4.59 -1.02 -6.34
CA ARG A 187 -4.32 -0.01 -5.31
C ARG A 187 -4.23 1.36 -5.98
N PHE A 188 -4.87 2.34 -5.36
CA PHE A 188 -4.76 3.74 -5.71
C PHE A 188 -4.27 4.49 -4.48
N ASP A 189 -3.20 5.28 -4.64
CA ASP A 189 -2.72 6.20 -3.62
C ASP A 189 -2.90 7.62 -4.16
N VAL A 190 -3.53 8.48 -3.37
CA VAL A 190 -3.68 9.91 -3.65
C VAL A 190 -3.05 10.65 -2.49
N SER A 191 -2.21 11.64 -2.79
CA SER A 191 -1.59 12.47 -1.77
C SER A 191 -1.75 13.92 -2.18
N GLU A 192 -2.15 14.78 -1.24
CA GLU A 192 -2.43 16.20 -1.50
C GLU A 192 -1.23 16.91 -2.14
N VAL A 193 -0.01 16.52 -1.79
CA VAL A 193 1.23 17.11 -2.34
C VAL A 193 1.33 16.93 -3.86
N TYR A 194 0.78 15.85 -4.42
CA TYR A 194 0.83 15.57 -5.85
C TYR A 194 -0.39 16.07 -6.62
N ASP A 195 -1.52 16.31 -5.93
CA ASP A 195 -2.75 16.79 -6.57
C ASP A 195 -2.62 18.28 -6.94
N ASP A 196 -2.00 19.08 -6.07
CA ASP A 196 -1.69 20.50 -6.32
C ASP A 196 -0.80 20.73 -7.57
N GLU A 197 0.08 19.79 -7.93
CA GLU A 197 0.95 19.91 -9.11
C GLU A 197 0.23 19.59 -10.44
N LEU A 198 -0.88 18.85 -10.41
CA LEU A 198 -1.63 18.44 -11.61
C LEU A 198 -2.63 19.50 -12.10
N ASP A 199 -3.14 20.33 -11.19
CA ASP A 199 -4.08 21.42 -11.51
C ASP A 199 -3.41 22.68 -12.11
N GLU A 200 -2.07 22.74 -12.18
CA GLU A 200 -1.30 23.85 -12.75
C GLU A 200 -0.84 23.64 -14.22
N LEU A 201 -1.27 22.57 -14.91
CA LEU A 201 -0.92 22.23 -16.31
C LEU A 201 -2.07 22.44 -17.33
#